data_AF-A0A061IMP1-F1
#
_entry.id   AF-A0A061IMP1-F1
#
_cell.length_a   1.000
_cell.length_b   1.000
_cell.length_c   1.000
_cell.angle_alpha   90.00
_cell.angle_beta   90.00
_cell.angle_gamma   90.00
#
_symmetry.space_group_name_H-M   'P 1'
#
loop_
_entity.id
_entity.type
_entity.pdbx_description
1 polymer ?
#
loop_
_entity_poly.entity_id
_entity_poly.type
_entity_poly.pdbx_seq_one_letter_code
_entity_poly.pdbx_strand_id
1 'polypeptide(L)'
;RYIDGGFTSMQPCAFWKDSITISTFSSQQDICPRDCPAIFHDFRMFNFSFQFSLENITRMTHALFPPDLVILQGYYYRGYDDAVSYLRRL
;
A
#
# COMPACT_ATOMS: atom_id res chain seq x y z
N ARG A 1 -21.00 0.06 18.22
CA ARG A 1 -21.05 -0.08 16.73
C ARG A 1 -19.64 -0.43 16.29
N TYR A 2 -19.47 -1.53 15.55
CA TYR A 2 -18.15 -2.02 15.12
C TYR A 2 -17.92 -1.60 13.67
N ILE A 3 -16.71 -1.14 13.38
CA ILE A 3 -16.22 -0.82 12.04
C ILE A 3 -15.04 -1.74 11.81
N ASP A 4 -14.89 -2.24 10.58
CA ASP A 4 -13.75 -3.07 10.23
C ASP A 4 -12.43 -2.32 10.48
N GLY A 5 -11.41 -3.05 10.96
CA GLY A 5 -10.13 -2.46 11.35
C GLY A 5 -9.43 -1.75 10.19
N GLY A 6 -9.58 -2.27 8.96
CA GLY A 6 -9.05 -1.68 7.74
C GLY A 6 -9.74 -0.36 7.36
N PHE A 7 -10.99 -0.16 7.76
CA PHE A 7 -11.71 1.10 7.55
C PHE A 7 -11.67 2.04 8.76
N THR A 8 -11.00 1.65 9.84
CA THR A 8 -10.87 2.47 11.05
C THR A 8 -9.56 3.25 11.03
N SER A 9 -8.43 2.56 10.93
CA SER A 9 -7.10 3.18 10.84
C SER A 9 -6.10 2.18 10.26
N MET A 10 -5.80 2.27 8.96
CA MET A 10 -4.84 1.35 8.33
C MET A 10 -3.40 1.59 8.78
N GLN A 11 -3.09 2.79 9.28
CA GLN A 11 -1.79 3.11 9.88
C GLN A 11 -1.94 3.80 11.24
N PRO A 12 -2.09 3.02 12.33
CA PRO A 12 -2.29 3.57 13.67
C PRO A 12 -1.11 4.40 14.19
N CYS A 13 0.10 4.22 13.64
CA CYS A 13 1.33 4.90 14.07
C CYS A 13 1.89 5.87 13.01
N ALA A 14 1.06 6.43 12.12
CA ALA A 14 1.52 7.30 11.03
C ALA A 14 2.32 8.55 11.46
N PHE A 15 2.29 8.93 12.74
CA PHE A 15 3.01 10.08 13.29
C PHE A 15 4.38 9.74 13.89
N TRP A 16 4.72 8.45 14.00
CA TRP A 16 5.97 8.01 14.62
C TRP A 16 7.08 8.03 13.58
N LYS A 17 8.22 8.67 13.91
CA LYS A 17 9.38 8.77 13.00
C LYS A 17 10.32 7.57 13.08
N ASP A 18 10.17 6.75 14.12
CA ASP A 18 11.03 5.58 14.39
C ASP A 18 10.39 4.26 13.92
N SER A 19 9.34 4.33 13.11
CA SER A 19 8.63 3.17 12.58
C SER A 19 8.72 3.10 11.06
N ILE A 20 8.99 1.92 10.52
CA ILE A 20 8.93 1.65 9.08
C ILE A 20 7.46 1.45 8.70
N THR A 21 7.00 2.22 7.72
CA THR A 21 5.63 2.15 7.20
C THR A 21 5.55 1.30 5.94
N ILE A 22 4.58 0.38 5.90
CA ILE A 22 4.40 -0.54 4.79
C ILE A 22 2.98 -0.39 4.24
N SER A 23 2.87 -0.47 2.92
CA SER A 23 1.61 -0.35 2.20
C SER A 23 1.55 -1.31 1.02
N THR A 24 0.41 -1.96 0.83
CA THR A 24 0.11 -2.75 -0.37
C THR A 24 -0.32 -1.88 -1.56
N PHE A 25 -0.53 -0.59 -1.35
CA PHE A 25 -0.94 0.38 -2.36
C PHE A 25 0.17 1.40 -2.62
N SER A 26 0.29 1.85 -3.86
CA SER A 26 1.26 2.89 -4.25
C SER A 26 0.93 4.19 -3.51
N SER A 27 1.90 4.72 -2.79
CA SER A 27 1.66 5.72 -1.75
C SER A 27 2.98 6.37 -1.29
N GLN A 28 2.97 7.15 -0.20
CA GLN A 28 4.16 7.83 0.34
C GLN A 28 4.86 7.05 1.47
N GLN A 29 4.45 5.81 1.72
CA GLN A 29 5.02 4.93 2.73
C GLN A 29 6.43 4.45 2.33
N ASP A 30 7.22 4.08 3.33
CA ASP A 30 8.61 3.64 3.16
C ASP A 30 8.73 2.46 2.17
N ILE A 31 7.87 1.46 2.37
CA ILE A 31 7.77 0.27 1.53
C ILE A 31 6.38 0.26 0.88
N CYS A 32 6.33 0.50 -0.43
CA CYS A 32 5.12 0.43 -1.23
C CYS A 32 5.45 0.24 -2.72
N PRO A 33 4.48 -0.25 -3.52
CA PRO A 33 4.65 -0.34 -4.97
C PRO A 33 4.88 1.04 -5.59
N ARG A 34 5.75 1.12 -6.61
CA ARG A 34 6.12 2.38 -7.28
C ARG A 34 5.74 2.36 -8.77
N ASP A 35 4.47 2.12 -9.07
CA ASP A 35 4.02 1.89 -10.45
C ASP A 35 4.01 3.15 -11.33
N CYS A 36 3.90 4.35 -10.75
CA CYS A 36 3.87 5.61 -11.49
C CYS A 36 4.85 6.66 -10.91
N PRO A 37 5.78 7.22 -11.70
CA PRO A 37 6.61 8.35 -11.28
C PRO A 37 5.89 9.71 -11.35
N ALA A 38 4.78 9.79 -12.08
CA ALA A 38 4.01 11.02 -12.24
C ALA A 38 2.85 11.06 -11.23
N ILE A 39 3.12 11.67 -10.07
CA ILE A 39 2.14 11.88 -9.00
C ILE A 39 1.17 12.96 -9.47
N PHE A 40 -0.08 12.59 -9.77
CA PHE A 40 -1.08 13.59 -10.09
C PHE A 40 -1.95 13.95 -8.87
N HIS A 41 -2.43 12.99 -8.07
CA HIS A 41 -3.23 13.29 -6.86
C HIS A 41 -3.12 12.18 -5.78
N ASP A 42 -2.63 12.54 -4.59
CA ASP A 42 -2.68 11.69 -3.38
C ASP A 42 -4.02 11.89 -2.66
N PHE A 43 -4.74 10.79 -2.38
CA PHE A 43 -5.95 10.82 -1.55
C PHE A 43 -5.65 10.26 -0.17
N ARG A 44 -6.11 10.97 0.88
CA ARG A 44 -6.02 10.52 2.26
C ARG A 44 -7.40 10.09 2.77
N MET A 45 -7.54 8.81 3.11
CA MET A 45 -8.72 8.25 3.76
C MET A 45 -8.29 7.28 4.87
N PHE A 46 -9.06 7.16 5.96
CA PHE A 46 -8.81 6.17 7.03
C PHE A 46 -7.38 6.17 7.62
N ASN A 47 -6.78 7.36 7.79
CA ASN A 47 -5.37 7.55 8.20
C ASN A 47 -4.35 6.89 7.27
N PHE A 48 -4.67 6.82 5.98
CA PHE A 48 -3.84 6.21 4.96
C PHE A 48 -3.86 7.05 3.68
N SER A 49 -2.69 7.26 3.09
CA SER A 49 -2.54 7.90 1.78
C SER A 49 -2.40 6.83 0.70
N PHE A 50 -3.14 6.94 -0.39
CA PHE A 50 -2.88 6.18 -1.60
C PHE A 50 -2.97 7.07 -2.83
N GLN A 51 -2.20 6.72 -3.86
CA GLN A 51 -2.22 7.41 -5.14
C GLN A 51 -3.45 7.00 -5.94
N PHE A 52 -4.13 7.97 -6.53
CA PHE A 52 -5.20 7.67 -7.48
C PHE A 52 -4.58 7.20 -8.80
N SER A 53 -4.47 5.88 -8.96
CA SER A 53 -3.95 5.23 -10.15
C SER A 53 -4.81 4.01 -10.50
N LEU A 54 -4.80 3.61 -11.78
CA LEU A 54 -5.55 2.43 -12.21
C LEU A 54 -5.04 1.18 -11.48
N GLU A 55 -3.73 1.09 -11.25
CA GLU A 55 -3.08 -0.01 -10.54
C GLU A 55 -3.59 -0.11 -9.10
N ASN A 56 -3.70 1.02 -8.39
CA ASN A 56 -4.22 1.05 -7.02
C ASN A 56 -5.72 0.73 -6.95
N ILE A 57 -6.52 1.18 -7.93
CA ILE A 57 -7.92 0.78 -8.03
C ILE A 57 -8.03 -0.73 -8.22
N THR A 58 -7.22 -1.31 -9.12
CA THR A 58 -7.14 -2.77 -9.31
C THR A 58 -6.75 -3.48 -8.02
N ARG A 59 -5.70 -3.04 -7.32
CA ARG A 59 -5.33 -3.60 -6.01
C ARG A 59 -6.45 -3.51 -4.97
N MET A 60 -7.22 -2.41 -4.97
CA MET A 60 -8.31 -2.22 -4.02
C MET A 60 -9.45 -3.18 -4.32
N THR A 61 -9.79 -3.39 -5.60
CA THR A 61 -10.76 -4.42 -5.99
C THR A 61 -10.29 -5.81 -5.57
N HIS A 62 -9.00 -6.12 -5.69
CA HIS A 62 -8.42 -7.39 -5.25
C HIS A 62 -8.35 -7.57 -3.73
N ALA A 63 -8.24 -6.49 -2.96
CA ALA A 63 -8.32 -6.55 -1.51
C ALA A 63 -9.75 -6.85 -1.02
N LEU A 64 -10.78 -6.37 -1.75
CA LEU A 64 -12.19 -6.67 -1.47
C LEU A 64 -12.61 -8.05 -2.00
N PHE A 65 -12.09 -8.42 -3.18
CA PHE A 65 -12.42 -9.66 -3.88
C PHE A 65 -11.12 -10.37 -4.28
N PRO A 66 -10.68 -11.39 -3.51
CA PRO A 66 -9.42 -12.06 -3.73
C PRO A 66 -9.29 -12.58 -5.18
N PRO A 67 -8.21 -12.24 -5.90
CA PRO A 67 -7.95 -12.78 -7.23
C PRO A 67 -7.43 -14.22 -7.17
N ASP A 68 -7.20 -14.79 -8.35
CA ASP A 68 -6.53 -16.09 -8.49
C ASP A 68 -5.16 -16.13 -7.81
N LEU A 69 -4.77 -17.33 -7.37
CA LEU A 69 -3.52 -17.58 -6.65
C LEU A 69 -2.27 -17.11 -7.43
N VAL A 70 -2.30 -17.18 -8.75
CA VAL A 70 -1.20 -16.71 -9.62
C VAL A 70 -0.98 -15.21 -9.45
N ILE A 71 -2.06 -14.43 -9.36
CA ILE A 71 -1.99 -12.97 -9.16
C ILE A 71 -1.51 -12.66 -7.74
N LEU A 72 -1.99 -13.40 -6.74
CA LEU A 72 -1.54 -13.28 -5.35
C LEU A 72 -0.05 -13.57 -5.20
N GLN A 73 0.46 -14.60 -5.86
CA GLN A 73 1.89 -14.91 -5.89
C GLN A 73 2.70 -13.75 -6.52
N GLY A 74 2.17 -13.10 -7.55
CA GLY A 74 2.76 -11.89 -8.12
C GLY A 74 2.81 -10.72 -7.13
N TYR A 75 1.79 -10.54 -6.28
CA TYR A 75 1.84 -9.53 -5.21
C TYR A 75 2.90 -9.86 -4.15
N TYR A 76 3.05 -11.14 -3.79
CA TYR A 76 4.07 -11.57 -2.83
C TYR A 76 5.48 -11.19 -3.28
N TYR A 77 5.86 -11.55 -4.52
CA TYR A 77 7.21 -11.24 -5.03
C TYR A 77 7.45 -9.73 -5.16
N ARG A 78 6.44 -8.96 -5.61
CA ARG A 78 6.56 -7.51 -5.67
C ARG A 78 6.78 -6.89 -4.28
N GLY A 79 6.05 -7.35 -3.27
CA GLY A 79 6.25 -6.88 -1.89
C GLY A 79 7.64 -7.23 -1.34
N TYR A 80 8.17 -8.40 -1.71
CA TYR A 80 9.56 -8.77 -1.39
C TYR A 80 10.55 -7.81 -2.06
N ASP A 81 10.39 -7.54 -3.35
CA ASP A 81 11.28 -6.63 -4.10
C ASP A 81 11.21 -5.19 -3.58
N ASP A 82 10.03 -4.70 -3.21
CA ASP A 82 9.83 -3.37 -2.61
C ASP A 82 10.59 -3.27 -1.28
N ALA A 83 10.52 -4.31 -0.43
CA ALA A 83 11.24 -4.35 0.84
C ALA A 83 12.76 -4.41 0.63
N VAL A 84 13.24 -5.26 -0.29
CA VAL A 84 14.66 -5.32 -0.66
C VAL A 84 15.14 -3.97 -1.21
N SER A 85 14.33 -3.31 -2.04
CA SER A 85 14.67 -1.99 -2.57
C SER A 85 14.74 -0.93 -1.48
N TYR A 86 13.88 -0.98 -0.46
CA TYR A 86 13.95 -0.07 0.67
C TYR A 86 15.24 -0.27 1.47
N LEU A 87 15.55 -1.53 1.82
CA LEU A 87 16.75 -1.87 2.58
C LEU A 87 18.05 -1.47 1.87
N ARG A 88 18.08 -1.50 0.53
CA ARG A 88 19.24 -1.05 -0.27
C ARG A 88 19.44 0.47 -0.30
N ARG A 89 18.45 1.26 0.12
CA ARG A 89 18.50 2.73 0.15
C ARG A 89 18.85 3.28 1.53
N LEU A 90 18.84 2.42 2.56
CA LEU A 90 19.40 2.72 3.89
C LEU A 90 20.93 2.83 3.78
#